data_AF-A0A453IL15-F1
#
_entry.id   AF-A0A453IL15-F1
#
_cell.length_a   1.000
_cell.length_b   1.000
_cell.length_c   1.000
_cell.angle_alpha   90.00
_cell.angle_beta   90.00
_cell.angle_gamma   90.00
#
_symmetry.space_group_name_H-M   'P 1'
#
loop_
_entity.id
_entity.type
_entity.pdbx_description
1 polymer ?
#
loop_
_entity_poly.entity_id
_entity_poly.type
_entity_poly.pdbx_seq_one_letter_code
_entity_poly.pdbx_strand_id
1 'polypeptide(L)'
;ERGEDHGVLAQEYCERRDELLGSLYDLAKQIIEAKYQESSEGNDNPDLKESIFREVTSPILATAKRHEGYQTLWQICYDISDTVLLRNLMHDSIGPHGGFSFYVFKQLISSGHYSKLLRLGEEFQEELANFLKDRSDLLWLHEICLNQFSTASETLHTCALLSSPGEDADLTSTRKSLSFVERRRLLYLSKIAATAG
;
A
#
# COMPACT_ATOMS: atom_id res chain seq x y z
N GLU A 1 -15.23 30.74 5.20
CA GLU A 1 -15.99 30.54 3.96
C GLU A 1 -15.12 30.13 2.75
N ARG A 2 -13.94 30.71 2.46
CA ARG A 2 -13.11 30.29 1.30
C ARG A 2 -12.35 28.95 1.41
N GLY A 3 -12.31 28.30 2.56
CA GLY A 3 -11.51 27.07 2.76
C GLY A 3 -12.21 25.77 2.35
N GLU A 4 -13.54 25.75 2.41
CA GLU A 4 -14.34 24.53 2.18
C GLU A 4 -14.49 24.23 0.68
N ASP A 5 -14.71 25.26 -0.15
CA ASP A 5 -14.83 25.12 -1.61
C ASP A 5 -13.57 24.56 -2.28
N HIS A 6 -12.38 24.88 -1.75
CA HIS A 6 -11.12 24.37 -2.30
C HIS A 6 -10.92 22.87 -2.02
N GLY A 7 -11.42 22.36 -0.91
CA GLY A 7 -11.38 20.92 -0.60
C GLY A 7 -12.29 20.11 -1.52
N VAL A 8 -13.49 20.63 -1.81
CA VAL A 8 -14.45 20.00 -2.72
C VAL A 8 -13.89 19.93 -4.14
N LEU A 9 -13.32 21.03 -4.66
CA LEU A 9 -12.74 21.06 -6.00
C LEU A 9 -11.52 20.13 -6.15
N ALA A 10 -10.67 20.03 -5.10
CA ALA A 10 -9.53 19.11 -5.12
C ALA A 10 -9.99 17.65 -5.14
N GLN A 11 -11.03 17.32 -4.37
CA GLN A 11 -11.62 15.99 -4.36
C GLN A 11 -12.26 15.65 -5.72
N GLU A 12 -13.07 16.55 -6.27
CA GLU A 12 -13.66 16.37 -7.60
C GLU A 12 -12.60 16.19 -8.69
N TYR A 13 -11.50 16.97 -8.62
CA TYR A 13 -10.39 16.79 -9.54
C TYR A 13 -9.78 15.39 -9.43
N CYS A 14 -9.49 14.91 -8.22
CA CYS A 14 -8.95 13.58 -7.99
C CYS A 14 -9.88 12.49 -8.53
N GLU A 15 -11.18 12.59 -8.27
CA GLU A 15 -12.18 11.64 -8.77
C GLU A 15 -12.23 11.62 -10.30
N ARG A 16 -12.35 12.79 -10.94
CA ARG A 16 -12.38 12.90 -12.40
C ARG A 16 -11.08 12.44 -13.06
N ARG A 17 -9.95 12.75 -12.44
CA ARG A 17 -8.62 12.29 -12.89
C ARG A 17 -8.57 10.77 -12.86
N ASP A 18 -8.97 10.14 -11.77
CA ASP A 18 -8.89 8.69 -11.60
C ASP A 18 -9.89 7.96 -12.52
N GLU A 19 -11.09 8.51 -12.72
CA GLU A 19 -12.06 8.03 -13.72
C GLU A 19 -11.49 8.07 -15.15
N LEU A 20 -10.89 9.19 -15.52
CA LEU A 20 -10.32 9.40 -16.86
C LEU A 20 -9.11 8.49 -17.09
N LEU A 21 -8.17 8.45 -16.14
CA LEU A 21 -6.98 7.60 -16.24
C LEU A 21 -7.35 6.11 -16.24
N GLY A 22 -8.35 5.70 -15.46
CA GLY A 22 -8.90 4.34 -15.51
C GLY A 22 -9.47 4.01 -16.88
N SER A 23 -10.32 4.88 -17.44
CA SER A 23 -10.91 4.68 -18.77
C SER A 23 -9.86 4.63 -19.89
N LEU A 24 -8.84 5.50 -19.81
CA LEU A 24 -7.71 5.49 -20.75
C LEU A 24 -6.91 4.20 -20.65
N TYR A 25 -6.73 3.68 -19.44
CA TYR A 25 -6.02 2.43 -19.22
C TYR A 25 -6.81 1.22 -19.74
N ASP A 26 -8.13 1.20 -19.54
CA ASP A 26 -8.99 0.16 -20.12
C ASP A 26 -8.96 0.18 -21.65
N LEU A 27 -8.97 1.37 -22.26
CA LEU A 27 -8.79 1.51 -23.70
C LEU A 27 -7.41 1.01 -24.16
N ALA A 28 -6.35 1.33 -23.39
CA ALA A 28 -5.01 0.82 -23.67
C ALA A 28 -4.95 -0.70 -23.65
N LYS A 29 -5.64 -1.37 -22.71
CA LYS A 29 -5.73 -2.84 -22.69
C LYS A 29 -6.32 -3.40 -23.98
N GLN A 30 -7.42 -2.81 -24.47
CA GLN A 30 -8.04 -3.21 -25.73
C GLN A 30 -7.09 -3.02 -26.92
N ILE A 31 -6.35 -1.90 -26.95
CA ILE A 31 -5.35 -1.63 -28.00
C ILE A 31 -4.21 -2.65 -27.94
N ILE A 32 -3.74 -2.99 -26.75
CA ILE A 32 -2.67 -3.99 -26.54
C ILE A 32 -3.13 -5.36 -27.05
N GLU A 33 -4.35 -5.77 -26.72
CA GLU A 33 -4.93 -7.03 -27.21
C GLU A 33 -5.07 -7.05 -28.73
N ALA A 34 -5.60 -5.98 -29.33
CA ALA A 34 -5.74 -5.86 -30.78
C ALA A 34 -4.38 -5.91 -31.50
N LYS A 35 -3.40 -5.09 -31.05
CA LYS A 35 -2.03 -5.09 -31.60
C LYS A 35 -1.35 -6.45 -31.45
N TYR A 36 -1.56 -7.13 -30.32
CA TYR A 36 -1.00 -8.44 -30.09
C TYR A 36 -1.61 -9.49 -31.02
N GLN A 37 -2.94 -9.46 -31.24
CA GLN A 37 -3.61 -10.37 -32.17
C GLN A 37 -3.19 -10.14 -33.62
N GLU A 38 -2.97 -8.89 -34.03
CA GLU A 38 -2.48 -8.56 -35.38
C GLU A 38 -1.03 -9.00 -35.61
N SER A 39 -0.20 -8.96 -34.57
CA SER A 39 1.24 -9.25 -34.66
C SER A 39 1.59 -10.70 -34.31
N SER A 40 0.71 -11.41 -33.62
CA SER A 40 0.86 -12.83 -33.29
C SER A 40 0.45 -13.66 -34.50
N GLU A 41 1.41 -14.01 -35.35
CA GLU A 41 1.23 -14.95 -36.47
C GLU A 41 1.04 -16.41 -35.98
N GLY A 42 0.28 -16.63 -34.91
CA GLY A 42 -0.03 -17.95 -34.35
C GLY A 42 1.02 -18.53 -33.39
N ASN A 43 1.93 -17.71 -32.87
CA ASN A 43 2.88 -18.11 -31.84
C ASN A 43 2.79 -17.16 -30.63
N ASP A 44 2.46 -17.70 -29.46
CA ASP A 44 2.36 -16.93 -28.22
C ASP A 44 3.74 -16.45 -27.78
N ASN A 45 4.13 -15.25 -28.24
CA ASN A 45 5.37 -14.61 -27.82
C ASN A 45 5.10 -13.65 -26.64
N PRO A 46 5.48 -14.00 -25.40
CA PRO A 46 5.26 -13.15 -24.23
C PRO A 46 6.06 -11.85 -24.29
N ASP A 47 7.26 -11.87 -24.89
CA ASP A 47 8.14 -10.69 -24.98
C ASP A 47 7.54 -9.63 -25.92
N LEU A 48 6.88 -10.07 -26.99
CA LEU A 48 6.14 -9.19 -27.90
C LEU A 48 4.97 -8.51 -27.18
N LYS A 49 4.22 -9.27 -26.38
CA LYS A 49 3.12 -8.74 -25.59
C LYS A 49 3.61 -7.71 -24.56
N GLU A 50 4.72 -7.99 -23.89
CA GLU A 50 5.33 -7.05 -22.94
C GLU A 50 5.81 -5.76 -23.64
N SER A 51 6.45 -5.88 -24.81
CA SER A 51 6.90 -4.72 -25.58
C SER A 51 5.75 -3.81 -26.00
N ILE A 52 4.68 -4.39 -26.56
CA ILE A 52 3.46 -3.65 -26.93
C ILE A 52 2.83 -3.01 -25.69
N PHE A 53 2.75 -3.75 -24.58
CA PHE A 53 2.22 -3.22 -23.32
C PHE A 53 3.03 -1.99 -22.87
N ARG A 54 4.36 -2.08 -22.84
CA ARG A 54 5.23 -0.98 -22.40
C ARG A 54 5.09 0.23 -23.31
N GLU A 55 5.01 0.03 -24.63
CA GLU A 55 4.82 1.12 -25.60
C GLU A 55 3.50 1.86 -25.35
N VAL A 56 2.38 1.14 -25.27
CA VAL A 56 1.04 1.74 -25.14
C VAL A 56 0.84 2.35 -23.75
N THR A 57 1.40 1.74 -22.71
CA THR A 57 1.19 2.16 -21.31
C THR A 57 2.13 3.28 -20.87
N SER A 58 3.31 3.44 -21.50
CA SER A 58 4.29 4.50 -21.19
C SER A 58 3.69 5.92 -21.06
N PRO A 59 2.90 6.43 -22.01
CA PRO A 59 2.30 7.76 -21.89
C PRO A 59 1.25 7.87 -20.77
N ILE A 60 0.51 6.79 -20.50
CA ILE A 60 -0.46 6.74 -19.40
C ILE A 60 0.27 6.76 -18.07
N LEU A 61 1.34 5.98 -17.94
CA LEU A 61 2.19 5.94 -16.76
C LEU A 61 2.81 7.31 -16.46
N ALA A 62 3.32 8.01 -17.48
CA ALA A 62 3.88 9.35 -17.33
C ALA A 62 2.83 10.36 -16.85
N THR A 63 1.62 10.32 -17.42
CA THR A 63 0.50 11.18 -17.01
C THR A 63 0.05 10.85 -15.59
N ALA A 64 -0.13 9.57 -15.26
CA ALA A 64 -0.54 9.12 -13.94
C ALA A 64 0.50 9.50 -12.86
N LYS A 65 1.79 9.39 -13.17
CA LYS A 65 2.87 9.85 -12.27
C LYS A 65 2.81 11.36 -12.05
N ARG A 66 2.62 12.14 -13.11
CA ARG A 66 2.54 13.62 -13.03
C ARG A 66 1.34 14.11 -12.21
N HIS A 67 0.23 13.40 -12.29
CA HIS A 67 -1.03 13.81 -11.67
C HIS A 67 -1.38 13.01 -10.41
N GLU A 68 -0.47 12.19 -9.89
CA GLU A 68 -0.69 11.37 -8.69
C GLU A 68 -1.89 10.40 -8.82
N GLY A 69 -2.10 9.84 -10.01
CA GLY A 69 -3.12 8.82 -10.30
C GLY A 69 -2.74 7.45 -9.74
N TYR A 70 -2.67 7.32 -8.41
CA TYR A 70 -2.14 6.14 -7.73
C TYR A 70 -2.87 4.84 -8.07
N GLN A 71 -4.19 4.90 -8.30
CA GLN A 71 -4.97 3.73 -8.69
C GLN A 71 -4.48 3.13 -10.02
N THR A 72 -4.29 3.98 -11.03
CA THR A 72 -3.84 3.54 -12.36
C THR A 72 -2.38 3.09 -12.33
N LEU A 73 -1.51 3.77 -11.56
CA LEU A 73 -0.13 3.31 -11.35
C LEU A 73 -0.09 1.91 -10.73
N TRP A 74 -0.91 1.66 -9.71
CA TRP A 74 -1.03 0.35 -9.08
C TRP A 74 -1.50 -0.72 -10.05
N GLN A 75 -2.55 -0.44 -10.83
CA GLN A 75 -3.08 -1.38 -11.83
C GLN A 75 -2.04 -1.74 -12.88
N ILE A 76 -1.31 -0.75 -13.40
CA ILE A 76 -0.22 -0.96 -14.35
C ILE A 76 0.86 -1.87 -13.75
N CYS A 77 1.32 -1.57 -12.53
CA CYS A 77 2.34 -2.40 -11.86
C CYS A 77 1.86 -3.83 -11.60
N TYR A 78 0.59 -3.98 -11.22
CA TYR A 78 0.00 -5.29 -10.94
C TYR A 78 -0.09 -6.15 -12.21
N ASP A 79 -0.52 -5.55 -13.32
CA ASP A 79 -0.70 -6.24 -14.60
C ASP A 79 0.64 -6.65 -15.25
N ILE A 80 1.70 -5.85 -15.10
CA ILE A 80 3.05 -6.23 -15.55
C ILE A 80 3.72 -7.19 -14.56
N SER A 81 3.29 -7.22 -13.30
CA SER A 81 3.99 -7.92 -12.20
C SER A 81 5.47 -7.53 -12.04
N ASP A 82 5.84 -6.33 -12.50
CA ASP A 82 7.20 -5.79 -12.43
C ASP A 82 7.45 -5.12 -11.07
N THR A 83 8.14 -5.85 -10.18
CA THR A 83 8.47 -5.37 -8.84
C THR A 83 9.51 -4.25 -8.84
N VAL A 84 10.35 -4.15 -9.87
CA VAL A 84 11.37 -3.10 -9.98
C VAL A 84 10.69 -1.78 -10.34
N LEU A 85 9.76 -1.82 -11.30
CA LEU A 85 8.96 -0.64 -11.65
C LEU A 85 8.15 -0.13 -10.45
N LEU A 86 7.51 -1.03 -9.69
CA LEU A 86 6.77 -0.67 -8.48
C LEU A 86 7.66 0.06 -7.47
N ARG A 87 8.85 -0.47 -7.20
CA ARG A 87 9.83 0.14 -6.27
C ARG A 87 10.29 1.50 -6.75
N ASN A 88 10.63 1.62 -8.04
CA ASN A 88 11.06 2.90 -8.62
C ASN A 88 9.96 3.96 -8.50
N LEU A 89 8.70 3.59 -8.77
CA LEU A 89 7.57 4.51 -8.61
C LEU A 89 7.33 4.91 -7.16
N MET A 90 7.49 3.98 -6.21
CA MET A 90 7.39 4.26 -4.78
C MET A 90 8.48 5.21 -4.30
N HIS A 91 9.72 5.08 -4.79
CA HIS A 91 10.80 6.01 -4.48
C HIS A 91 10.59 7.39 -5.12
N ASP A 92 10.13 7.43 -6.37
CA ASP A 92 9.96 8.66 -7.12
C ASP A 92 8.77 9.51 -6.64
N SER A 93 7.77 8.88 -6.03
CA SER A 93 6.57 9.57 -5.55
C SER A 93 6.83 10.19 -4.18
N ILE A 94 7.08 11.50 -4.15
CA ILE A 94 7.13 12.28 -2.91
C ILE A 94 5.82 13.06 -2.83
N GLY A 95 4.86 12.57 -2.06
CA GLY A 95 3.56 13.21 -1.84
C GLY A 95 3.25 13.40 -0.35
N PRO A 96 2.31 14.30 0.00
CA PRO A 96 1.83 14.44 1.37
C PRO A 96 1.27 13.09 1.86
N HIS A 97 1.52 12.74 3.12
CA HIS A 97 1.18 11.44 3.71
C HIS A 97 1.88 10.23 3.05
N GLY A 98 3.12 10.38 2.58
CA GLY A 98 3.94 9.25 2.12
C GLY A 98 3.60 8.72 0.72
N GLY A 99 2.89 9.52 -0.09
CA GLY A 99 2.77 9.34 -1.54
C GLY A 99 2.19 8.00 -2.00
N PHE A 100 2.71 7.49 -3.12
CA PHE A 100 2.26 6.22 -3.70
C PHE A 100 2.53 5.03 -2.77
N SER A 101 3.61 5.08 -1.98
CA SER A 101 3.97 4.02 -1.03
C SER A 101 2.86 3.71 -0.04
N PHE A 102 2.19 4.74 0.50
CA PHE A 102 1.05 4.57 1.41
C PHE A 102 -0.14 3.93 0.70
N TYR A 103 -0.40 4.32 -0.56
CA TYR A 103 -1.46 3.70 -1.36
C TYR A 103 -1.18 2.21 -1.59
N VAL A 104 0.06 1.86 -1.93
CA VAL A 104 0.51 0.47 -2.11
C VAL A 104 0.33 -0.33 -0.82
N PHE A 105 0.74 0.21 0.33
CA PHE A 105 0.58 -0.47 1.62
C PHE A 105 -0.90 -0.72 1.95
N LYS A 106 -1.77 0.28 1.72
CA LYS A 106 -3.22 0.14 1.88
C LYS A 106 -3.80 -0.96 0.99
N GLN A 107 -3.37 -1.05 -0.26
CA GLN A 107 -3.83 -2.10 -1.18
C GLN A 107 -3.32 -3.50 -0.80
N LEU A 108 -2.06 -3.63 -0.37
CA LEU A 108 -1.49 -4.91 0.07
C LEU A 108 -2.20 -5.44 1.33
N ILE A 109 -2.55 -4.56 2.25
CA ILE A 109 -3.35 -4.89 3.43
C ILE A 109 -4.75 -5.32 3.04
N SER A 110 -5.42 -4.55 2.17
CA SER A 110 -6.80 -4.82 1.76
C SER A 110 -6.91 -6.15 1.00
N SER A 111 -5.85 -6.51 0.27
CA SER A 111 -5.74 -7.79 -0.45
C SER A 111 -5.16 -8.94 0.40
N GLY A 112 -4.78 -8.70 1.66
CA GLY A 112 -4.25 -9.72 2.57
C GLY A 112 -2.81 -10.19 2.28
N HIS A 113 -2.06 -9.49 1.44
CA HIS A 113 -0.70 -9.85 1.04
C HIS A 113 0.38 -9.35 2.03
N TYR A 114 0.26 -9.76 3.30
CA TYR A 114 1.16 -9.31 4.38
C TYR A 114 2.63 -9.69 4.15
N SER A 115 2.90 -10.83 3.51
CA SER A 115 4.28 -11.26 3.20
C SER A 115 4.98 -10.32 2.20
N LYS A 116 4.25 -9.83 1.19
CA LYS A 116 4.76 -8.84 0.24
C LYS A 116 4.95 -7.49 0.90
N LEU A 117 4.04 -7.10 1.80
CA LEU A 117 4.15 -5.87 2.58
C LEU A 117 5.41 -5.86 3.45
N LEU A 118 5.68 -6.93 4.20
CA LEU A 118 6.85 -7.00 5.08
C LEU A 118 8.16 -6.97 4.29
N ARG A 119 8.24 -7.63 3.12
CA ARG A 119 9.40 -7.56 2.24
C ARG A 119 9.64 -6.16 1.68
N LEU A 120 8.58 -5.44 1.30
CA LEU A 120 8.71 -4.03 0.90
C LEU A 120 9.09 -3.14 2.08
N GLY A 121 8.65 -3.52 3.28
CA GLY A 121 8.99 -2.85 4.54
C GLY A 121 10.47 -2.92 4.93
N GLU A 122 11.26 -3.81 4.33
CA GLU A 122 12.73 -3.82 4.49
C GLU A 122 13.39 -2.64 3.74
N GLU A 123 12.83 -2.26 2.59
CA GLU A 123 13.33 -1.17 1.73
C GLU A 123 12.70 0.19 2.10
N PHE A 124 11.43 0.21 2.52
CA PHE A 124 10.67 1.41 2.88
C PHE A 124 10.35 1.44 4.38
N GLN A 125 11.39 1.39 5.22
CA GLN A 125 11.26 1.22 6.67
C GLN A 125 10.54 2.40 7.34
N GLU A 126 10.94 3.63 7.01
CA GLU A 126 10.41 4.83 7.64
C GLU A 126 8.96 5.10 7.20
N GLU A 127 8.67 4.92 5.92
CA GLU A 127 7.33 5.12 5.36
C GLU A 127 6.36 4.07 5.89
N LEU A 128 6.78 2.80 5.98
CA LEU A 128 5.93 1.75 6.52
C LEU A 128 5.73 1.92 8.03
N ALA A 129 6.77 2.29 8.79
CA ALA A 129 6.63 2.58 10.22
C ALA A 129 5.66 3.75 10.45
N ASN A 130 5.79 4.84 9.67
CA ASN A 130 4.86 5.97 9.73
C ASN A 130 3.43 5.57 9.39
N PHE A 131 3.24 4.73 8.38
CA PHE A 131 1.92 4.19 8.00
C PHE A 131 1.31 3.31 9.10
N LEU A 132 2.14 2.53 9.80
CA LEU A 132 1.71 1.57 10.82
C LEU A 132 1.56 2.15 12.22
N LYS A 133 1.94 3.42 12.47
CA LYS A 133 1.80 4.08 13.79
C LYS A 133 0.38 3.98 14.37
N ASP A 134 -0.64 4.09 13.52
CA ASP A 134 -2.05 4.01 13.94
C ASP A 134 -2.56 2.56 14.05
N ARG A 135 -1.75 1.59 13.61
CA ARG A 135 -2.06 0.16 13.44
C ARG A 135 -1.05 -0.68 14.23
N SER A 136 -1.15 -0.58 15.55
CA SER A 136 -0.26 -1.26 16.48
C SER A 136 -0.34 -2.79 16.39
N ASP A 137 -1.38 -3.34 15.78
CA ASP A 137 -1.58 -4.78 15.49
C ASP A 137 -0.61 -5.34 14.43
N LEU A 138 -0.11 -4.48 13.53
CA LEU A 138 0.82 -4.85 12.47
C LEU A 138 2.21 -4.22 12.65
N LEU A 139 2.31 -3.12 13.42
CA LEU A 139 3.58 -2.45 13.69
C LEU A 139 4.62 -3.38 14.32
N TRP A 140 4.23 -4.14 15.36
CA TRP A 140 5.16 -5.06 16.04
C TRP A 140 5.70 -6.17 15.13
N LEU A 141 4.93 -6.59 14.11
CA LEU A 141 5.40 -7.58 13.13
C LEU A 141 6.49 -6.98 12.24
N HIS A 142 6.31 -5.73 11.81
CA HIS A 142 7.31 -5.01 11.04
C HIS A 142 8.60 -4.82 11.85
N GLU A 143 8.48 -4.41 13.12
CA GLU A 143 9.63 -4.24 14.03
C GLU A 143 10.40 -5.56 14.25
N ILE A 144 9.71 -6.69 14.42
CA ILE A 144 10.34 -8.01 14.50
C ILE A 144 11.07 -8.37 13.19
N CYS A 145 10.46 -8.10 12.03
CA CYS A 145 11.10 -8.36 10.74
C CYS A 145 12.38 -7.52 10.54
N LEU A 146 12.45 -6.33 11.14
CA LEU A 146 13.63 -5.47 11.14
C LEU A 146 14.64 -5.80 12.26
N ASN A 147 14.44 -6.89 13.00
CA ASN A 147 15.24 -7.27 14.19
C ASN A 147 15.23 -6.20 15.30
N GLN A 148 14.23 -5.33 15.35
CA GLN A 148 14.07 -4.31 16.38
C GLN A 148 13.24 -4.89 17.53
N PHE A 149 13.79 -5.87 18.25
CA PHE A 149 13.05 -6.62 19.26
C PHE A 149 12.65 -5.78 20.48
N SER A 150 13.45 -4.78 20.84
CA SER A 150 13.16 -3.87 21.96
C SER A 150 11.94 -2.99 21.68
N THR A 151 11.85 -2.39 20.49
CA THR A 151 10.67 -1.59 20.08
C THR A 151 9.45 -2.48 19.89
N ALA A 152 9.61 -3.67 19.28
CA ALA A 152 8.54 -4.66 19.16
C ALA A 152 7.96 -5.07 20.52
N SER A 153 8.81 -5.23 21.54
CA SER A 153 8.37 -5.54 22.91
C SER A 153 7.49 -4.44 23.48
N GLU A 154 7.90 -3.18 23.31
CA GLU A 154 7.13 -2.01 23.77
C GLU A 154 5.78 -1.91 23.03
N THR A 155 5.77 -2.05 21.70
CA THR A 155 4.55 -2.05 20.89
C THR A 155 3.59 -3.17 21.32
N LEU A 156 4.10 -4.40 21.52
CA LEU A 156 3.31 -5.55 22.00
C LEU A 156 2.74 -5.32 23.41
N HIS A 157 3.54 -4.75 24.31
CA HIS A 157 3.09 -4.40 25.66
C HIS A 157 1.96 -3.35 25.61
N THR A 158 2.13 -2.33 24.77
CA THR A 158 1.14 -1.25 24.59
C THR A 158 -0.16 -1.78 23.99
N CYS A 159 -0.08 -2.69 23.01
CA CYS A 159 -1.24 -3.42 22.47
C CYS A 159 -2.01 -4.20 23.55
N ALA A 160 -1.29 -4.85 24.47
CA ALA A 160 -1.91 -5.58 25.58
C ALA A 160 -2.58 -4.66 26.61
N LEU A 161 -2.09 -3.42 26.78
CA LEU A 161 -2.63 -2.42 27.71
C LEU A 161 -3.84 -1.66 27.15
N LEU A 162 -3.82 -1.28 25.87
CA LEU A 162 -4.90 -0.55 25.19
C LEU A 162 -6.23 -1.33 25.09
N SER A 163 -6.24 -2.59 25.50
CA SER A 163 -7.44 -3.44 25.60
C SER A 163 -7.95 -3.61 27.04
N SER A 164 -7.40 -2.86 27.99
CA SER A 164 -7.97 -2.82 29.34
C SER A 164 -9.26 -1.99 29.30
N PRO A 165 -10.35 -2.42 29.99
CA PRO A 165 -11.51 -1.56 30.20
C PRO A 165 -11.09 -0.48 31.20
N GLY A 166 -10.44 0.57 30.69
CA GLY A 166 -10.28 1.83 31.39
C GLY A 166 -11.53 2.65 31.11
N GLU A 167 -12.21 3.03 32.18
CA GLU A 167 -13.33 3.97 32.18
C GLU A 167 -12.87 5.29 31.54
N ASP A 168 -13.13 5.49 30.25
CA ASP A 168 -13.31 6.81 29.66
C ASP A 168 -13.92 6.64 28.26
N ALA A 169 -15.22 6.86 28.21
CA ALA A 169 -15.99 6.98 26.99
C ALA A 169 -15.73 8.37 26.40
N ASP A 170 -14.94 8.47 25.33
CA ASP A 170 -15.36 9.23 24.15
C ASP A 170 -14.44 8.99 22.93
N LEU A 171 -15.05 9.06 21.74
CA LEU A 171 -14.43 9.18 20.41
C LEU A 171 -13.88 7.91 19.70
N THR A 172 -14.82 7.20 19.06
CA THR A 172 -14.73 6.71 17.66
C THR A 172 -13.57 5.81 17.21
N SER A 173 -13.06 4.91 18.06
CA SER A 173 -12.33 3.74 17.55
C SER A 173 -12.95 2.47 18.11
N THR A 174 -13.72 1.78 17.26
CA THR A 174 -14.30 0.46 17.54
C THR A 174 -13.20 -0.61 17.59
N ARG A 175 -12.23 -0.48 18.51
CA ARG A 175 -11.29 -1.58 18.80
C ARG A 175 -12.02 -2.58 19.68
N LYS A 176 -12.30 -3.75 19.10
CA LYS A 176 -12.80 -4.92 19.85
C LYS A 176 -11.88 -5.15 21.05
N SER A 177 -12.45 -5.22 22.24
CA SER A 177 -11.72 -5.61 23.45
C SER A 177 -11.08 -6.99 23.23
N LEU A 178 -9.76 -7.10 23.36
CA LEU A 178 -9.06 -8.37 23.23
C LEU A 178 -9.55 -9.37 24.28
N SER A 179 -9.67 -10.64 23.88
CA SER A 179 -9.90 -11.74 24.81
C SER A 179 -8.73 -11.85 25.80
N PHE A 180 -9.01 -12.31 27.03
CA PHE A 180 -7.98 -12.61 28.02
C PHE A 180 -6.85 -13.51 27.46
N VAL A 181 -7.21 -14.47 26.60
CA VAL A 181 -6.24 -15.37 25.95
C VAL A 181 -5.32 -14.62 25.00
N GLU A 182 -5.85 -13.66 24.24
CA GLU A 182 -5.11 -12.85 23.29
C GLU A 182 -4.19 -11.87 24.02
N ARG A 183 -4.69 -11.22 25.08
CA ARG A 183 -3.88 -10.36 25.96
C ARG A 183 -2.71 -11.13 26.56
N ARG A 184 -2.96 -12.33 27.08
CA ARG A 184 -1.91 -13.20 27.63
C ARG A 184 -0.87 -13.58 26.57
N ARG A 185 -1.31 -13.91 25.34
CA ARG A 185 -0.40 -14.21 24.22
C ARG A 185 0.48 -13.01 23.87
N LEU A 186 -0.08 -11.81 23.75
CA LEU A 186 0.69 -10.59 23.47
C LEU A 186 1.72 -10.27 24.56
N LEU A 187 1.36 -10.45 25.83
CA LEU A 187 2.31 -10.25 26.94
C LEU A 187 3.44 -11.29 26.93
N TYR A 188 3.15 -12.55 26.61
CA TYR A 188 4.20 -13.56 26.43
C TYR A 188 5.11 -13.22 25.24
N LEU A 189 4.55 -12.77 24.12
CA LEU A 189 5.33 -12.34 22.96
C LEU A 189 6.21 -11.12 23.28
N SER A 190 5.66 -10.12 23.99
CA SER A 190 6.42 -8.96 24.48
C SER A 190 7.60 -9.41 25.35
N LYS A 191 7.36 -10.33 26.30
CA LYS A 191 8.42 -10.90 27.14
C LYS A 191 9.50 -11.61 26.32
N ILE A 192 9.11 -12.41 25.32
CA ILE A 192 10.06 -13.11 24.44
C ILE A 192 10.88 -12.11 23.63
N ALA A 193 10.23 -11.10 23.05
CA ALA A 193 10.91 -10.04 22.30
C ALA A 193 11.92 -9.27 23.18
N ALA A 194 11.53 -8.91 24.41
CA ALA A 194 12.43 -8.27 25.37
C ALA A 194 13.64 -9.13 25.77
N THR A 195 13.53 -10.46 25.72
CA THR A 195 14.66 -11.36 25.98
C THR A 195 15.55 -11.62 24.77
N ALA A 196 15.07 -11.27 23.56
CA ALA A 196 15.76 -11.50 22.30
C ALA A 196 16.52 -10.26 21.78
N GLY A 197 16.13 -9.06 22.20
CA GLY A 197 16.86 -7.81 22.00
C GLY A 197 17.87 -7.52 23.11
#